data_AF-A0A1H3R808-F1
#
_entry.id   AF-A0A1H3R808-F1
#
_cell.length_a   1.000
_cell.length_b   1.000
_cell.length_c   1.000
_cell.angle_alpha   90.00
_cell.angle_beta   90.00
_cell.angle_gamma   90.00
#
_symmetry.space_group_name_H-M   'P 1'
#
loop_
_entity.id
_entity.type
_entity.pdbx_description
1 polymer ?
#
loop_
_entity_poly.entity_id
_entity_poly.type
_entity_poly.pdbx_seq_one_letter_code
_entity_poly.pdbx_strand_id
1 'polypeptide(L)'
;MIRRHAARRAGRDELSRAHPDFQQVSPQAGLLDEPALRDLATRDPEAASRLLTAMGRAFDPGLRAAARALACRLRVGAPRSGVPDRPGTRRVVTRQDDTGSDLDLDATLAARGAEPHWRAAHLHTRGWRSTGRACVLLVDASGSVAGDELAVAVLTASALAQRMRPDDELAVVAFWSHAVVLRPLSADPRTDVVVDRLFDLRGGGTTDLDLGLRTAAAQLARSRAATRDVLLLSDGVPTESPDPLPAAAALVRAGARLHVLSLSAEPESEAGCAALAATGGGRVEALRRATDAPAAVRTVLG
;
A
#
# COMPACT_ATOMS: atom_id res chain seq x y z
N MET A 1 -12.64 -23.10 19.19
CA MET A 1 -14.04 -22.78 18.81
C MET A 1 -14.14 -21.26 18.60
N ILE A 2 -13.70 -20.76 17.43
CA ILE A 2 -13.60 -19.32 17.16
C ILE A 2 -14.96 -18.81 16.70
N ARG A 3 -15.62 -17.99 17.53
CA ARG A 3 -16.85 -17.28 17.16
C ARG A 3 -16.52 -16.35 15.98
N ARG A 4 -17.02 -16.70 14.80
CA ARG A 4 -17.11 -15.79 13.65
C ARG A 4 -18.00 -14.61 14.05
N HIS A 5 -17.41 -13.54 14.57
CA HIS A 5 -18.12 -12.26 14.66
C HIS A 5 -18.33 -11.75 13.22
N ALA A 6 -19.54 -11.90 12.71
CA ALA A 6 -19.98 -11.21 11.52
C ALA A 6 -20.01 -9.71 11.85
N ALA A 7 -19.19 -8.91 11.16
CA ALA A 7 -19.27 -7.46 11.25
C ALA A 7 -20.70 -7.04 10.90
N ARG A 8 -21.37 -6.30 11.79
CA ARG A 8 -22.67 -5.69 11.49
C ARG A 8 -22.45 -4.72 10.34
N ARG A 9 -23.08 -5.02 9.19
CA ARG A 9 -23.13 -4.06 8.09
C ARG A 9 -24.01 -2.90 8.54
N ALA A 10 -23.53 -1.67 8.37
CA ALA A 10 -24.27 -0.50 8.77
C ALA A 10 -25.56 -0.39 7.96
N GLY A 11 -26.68 -0.30 8.67
CA GLY A 11 -27.98 -0.01 8.07
C GLY A 11 -28.06 1.44 7.63
N ARG A 12 -29.03 1.76 6.76
CA ARG A 12 -29.26 3.14 6.28
C ARG A 12 -29.51 4.12 7.43
N ASP A 13 -30.25 3.70 8.45
CA ASP A 13 -30.54 4.52 9.63
C ASP A 13 -29.33 4.73 10.55
N GLU A 14 -28.35 3.83 10.50
CA GLU A 14 -27.09 3.96 11.22
C GLU A 14 -26.17 4.94 10.48
N LEU A 15 -26.07 4.82 9.15
CA LEU A 15 -25.35 5.76 8.30
C LEU A 15 -25.91 7.18 8.40
N SER A 16 -27.24 7.32 8.40
CA SER A 16 -27.91 8.62 8.54
C SER A 16 -27.70 9.26 9.92
N ARG A 17 -27.44 8.46 10.97
CA ARG A 17 -27.12 8.96 12.32
C ARG A 17 -25.65 9.31 12.47
N ALA A 18 -24.77 8.52 11.87
CA ALA A 18 -23.33 8.72 11.91
C ALA A 18 -22.86 9.85 10.99
N HIS A 19 -23.58 10.12 9.90
CA HIS A 19 -23.20 11.12 8.90
C HIS A 19 -24.38 12.03 8.52
N PRO A 20 -24.33 13.33 8.87
CA PRO A 20 -25.45 14.26 8.63
C PRO A 20 -25.75 14.47 7.14
N ASP A 21 -24.74 14.50 6.27
CA ASP A 21 -24.92 14.68 4.81
C ASP A 21 -25.36 13.40 4.06
N PHE A 22 -25.49 12.25 4.75
CA PHE A 22 -25.82 10.97 4.09
C PHE A 22 -27.13 11.02 3.29
N GLN A 23 -28.17 11.67 3.80
CA GLN A 23 -29.46 11.73 3.12
C GLN A 23 -29.42 12.55 1.82
N GLN A 24 -28.50 13.51 1.71
CA GLN A 24 -28.30 14.31 0.50
C GLN A 24 -27.51 13.52 -0.55
N VAL A 25 -26.52 12.74 -0.11
CA VAL A 25 -25.65 11.94 -0.99
C VAL A 25 -26.31 10.64 -1.45
N SER A 26 -27.15 10.04 -0.63
CA SER A 26 -27.92 8.84 -1.00
C SER A 26 -29.38 9.07 -0.63
N PRO A 27 -30.17 9.75 -1.49
CA PRO A 27 -31.57 10.09 -1.18
C PRO A 27 -32.50 8.87 -1.19
N GLN A 28 -32.16 7.83 -1.96
CA GLN A 28 -32.92 6.58 -2.07
C GLN A 28 -32.03 5.35 -1.92
N ALA A 29 -32.62 4.20 -1.55
CA ALA A 29 -31.90 2.93 -1.49
C ALA A 29 -31.29 2.58 -2.85
N GLY A 30 -30.03 2.13 -2.85
CA GLY A 30 -29.26 1.80 -4.05
C GLY A 30 -28.76 2.99 -4.87
N LEU A 31 -29.17 4.22 -4.55
CA LEU A 31 -28.84 5.41 -5.33
C LEU A 31 -27.77 6.25 -4.62
N LEU A 32 -26.72 6.59 -5.36
CA LEU A 32 -25.65 7.49 -4.95
C LEU A 32 -25.66 8.69 -5.89
N ASP A 33 -25.87 9.87 -5.34
CA ASP A 33 -25.82 11.14 -6.06
C ASP A 33 -24.35 11.61 -6.11
N GLU A 34 -23.66 11.32 -7.22
CA GLU A 34 -22.27 11.73 -7.44
C GLU A 34 -22.08 13.25 -7.35
N PRO A 35 -22.95 14.11 -7.95
CA PRO A 35 -22.92 15.56 -7.74
C PRO A 35 -22.98 15.98 -6.27
N ALA A 36 -23.90 15.43 -5.48
CA ALA A 36 -24.03 15.77 -4.06
C ALA A 36 -22.78 15.35 -3.25
N LEU A 37 -22.20 14.18 -3.55
CA LEU A 37 -20.94 13.79 -2.91
C LEU A 37 -19.79 14.71 -3.34
N ARG A 38 -19.76 15.19 -4.58
CA ARG A 38 -18.73 16.11 -5.06
C ARG A 38 -18.86 17.49 -4.41
N ASP A 39 -20.08 17.97 -4.20
CA ASP A 39 -20.34 19.19 -3.43
C ASP A 39 -19.88 19.03 -1.98
N LEU A 40 -20.24 17.91 -1.34
CA LEU A 40 -19.73 17.59 -0.01
C LEU A 40 -18.19 17.53 0.00
N ALA A 41 -17.56 16.90 -1.00
CA ALA A 41 -16.10 16.84 -1.08
C ALA A 41 -15.45 18.22 -1.29
N THR A 42 -16.18 19.17 -1.84
CA THR A 42 -15.72 20.57 -2.01
C THR A 42 -15.85 21.34 -0.70
N ARG A 43 -16.92 21.11 0.07
CA ARG A 43 -17.18 21.75 1.37
C ARG A 43 -16.34 21.15 2.49
N ASP A 44 -16.35 19.83 2.59
CA ASP A 44 -15.66 19.01 3.58
C ASP A 44 -15.16 17.70 2.93
N PRO A 45 -13.92 17.69 2.42
CA PRO A 45 -13.35 16.51 1.76
C PRO A 45 -13.14 15.34 2.71
N GLU A 46 -13.03 15.59 4.01
CA GLU A 46 -12.81 14.55 5.01
C GLU A 46 -14.13 13.84 5.32
N ALA A 47 -15.21 14.60 5.56
CA ALA A 47 -16.55 14.04 5.69
C ALA A 47 -16.96 13.23 4.45
N ALA A 48 -16.65 13.73 3.24
CA ALA A 48 -16.92 13.00 1.99
C ALA A 48 -16.17 11.66 1.93
N SER A 49 -14.90 11.64 2.31
CA SER A 49 -14.07 10.42 2.30
C SER A 49 -14.57 9.39 3.32
N ARG A 50 -14.91 9.83 4.54
CA ARG A 50 -15.50 8.98 5.59
C ARG A 50 -16.85 8.40 5.14
N LEU A 51 -17.71 9.25 4.57
CA LEU A 51 -19.02 8.86 4.07
C LEU A 51 -18.91 7.84 2.94
N LEU A 52 -18.03 8.07 1.96
CA LEU A 52 -17.76 7.15 0.87
C LEU A 52 -17.31 5.78 1.39
N THR A 53 -16.44 5.80 2.40
CA THR A 53 -15.90 4.59 3.02
C THR A 53 -16.97 3.83 3.80
N ALA A 54 -17.83 4.54 4.53
CA ALA A 54 -18.98 3.96 5.22
C ALA A 54 -19.98 3.34 4.24
N MET A 55 -20.27 4.02 3.12
CA MET A 55 -21.13 3.50 2.05
C MET A 55 -20.54 2.25 1.38
N GLY A 56 -19.21 2.16 1.22
CA GLY A 56 -18.52 0.96 0.72
C GLY A 56 -18.67 -0.30 1.58
N ARG A 57 -19.19 -0.17 2.81
CA ARG A 57 -19.54 -1.25 3.74
C ARG A 57 -21.03 -1.32 4.08
N ALA A 58 -21.87 -0.52 3.43
CA ALA A 58 -23.31 -0.49 3.68
C ALA A 58 -23.95 -1.87 3.45
N PHE A 59 -25.04 -2.14 4.19
CA PHE A 59 -25.84 -3.35 3.96
C PHE A 59 -26.45 -3.40 2.56
N ASP A 60 -26.82 -2.23 2.03
CA ASP A 60 -27.38 -2.05 0.70
C ASP A 60 -26.35 -2.41 -0.39
N PRO A 61 -26.61 -3.45 -1.22
CA PRO A 61 -25.66 -3.89 -2.23
C PRO A 61 -25.47 -2.89 -3.38
N GLY A 62 -26.50 -2.13 -3.75
CA GLY A 62 -26.44 -1.15 -4.84
C GLY A 62 -25.61 0.06 -4.43
N LEU A 63 -25.90 0.60 -3.25
CA LEU A 63 -25.15 1.73 -2.67
C LEU A 63 -23.68 1.37 -2.46
N ARG A 64 -23.42 0.15 -1.96
CA ARG A 64 -22.08 -0.38 -1.77
C ARG A 64 -21.30 -0.45 -3.08
N ALA A 65 -21.91 -1.02 -4.13
CA ALA A 65 -21.28 -1.10 -5.45
C ALA A 65 -20.99 0.29 -6.04
N ALA A 66 -21.93 1.23 -5.93
CA ALA A 66 -21.75 2.60 -6.41
C ALA A 66 -20.61 3.34 -5.67
N ALA A 67 -20.56 3.24 -4.34
CA ALA A 67 -19.50 3.85 -3.54
C ALA A 67 -18.11 3.27 -3.87
N ARG A 68 -18.01 1.94 -4.04
CA ARG A 68 -16.77 1.26 -4.45
C ARG A 68 -16.31 1.70 -5.84
N ALA A 69 -17.22 1.75 -6.81
CA ALA A 69 -16.92 2.24 -8.16
C ALA A 69 -16.44 3.70 -8.15
N LEU A 70 -17.05 4.55 -7.31
CA LEU A 70 -16.68 5.95 -7.20
C LEU A 70 -15.33 6.13 -6.51
N ALA A 71 -15.03 5.38 -5.45
CA ALA A 71 -13.72 5.38 -4.79
C ALA A 71 -12.57 5.09 -5.77
N CYS A 72 -12.79 4.18 -6.72
CA CYS A 72 -11.81 3.86 -7.76
C CYS A 72 -11.67 4.96 -8.83
N ARG A 73 -12.73 5.73 -9.07
CA ARG A 73 -12.79 6.80 -10.09
C ARG A 73 -12.41 8.17 -9.54
N LEU A 74 -12.39 8.35 -8.22
CA LEU A 74 -12.02 9.60 -7.59
C LEU A 74 -10.57 9.94 -7.93
N ARG A 75 -10.42 11.04 -8.66
CA ARG A 75 -9.13 11.65 -8.93
C ARG A 75 -8.64 12.33 -7.66
N VAL A 76 -7.93 11.59 -6.83
CA VAL A 76 -7.37 12.08 -5.57
C VAL A 76 -6.06 12.81 -5.92
N GLY A 77 -6.19 14.04 -6.42
CA GLY A 77 -5.06 14.95 -6.66
C GLY A 77 -4.79 15.30 -8.12
N ALA A 78 -3.99 16.35 -8.29
CA ALA A 78 -3.63 16.92 -9.58
C ALA A 78 -2.95 15.88 -10.49
N PRO A 79 -3.24 15.89 -11.82
CA PRO A 79 -2.58 15.02 -12.77
C PRO A 79 -1.06 15.20 -12.70
N ARG A 80 -0.34 14.13 -13.05
CA ARG A 80 1.13 14.03 -13.12
C ARG A 80 1.77 15.30 -13.70
N SER A 81 2.11 16.27 -12.86
CA SER A 81 2.97 17.38 -13.27
C SER A 81 4.38 17.09 -12.75
N GLY A 82 5.35 16.99 -13.68
CA GLY A 82 6.77 17.08 -13.34
C GLY A 82 7.56 15.79 -13.07
N VAL A 83 7.01 14.57 -13.22
CA VAL A 83 7.87 13.37 -13.26
C VAL A 83 8.36 13.17 -14.69
N PRO A 84 9.65 13.39 -14.99
CA PRO A 84 10.17 13.26 -16.35
C PRO A 84 9.87 11.86 -16.91
N ASP A 85 9.61 11.82 -18.21
CA ASP A 85 9.40 10.55 -18.89
C ASP A 85 10.67 9.71 -18.78
N ARG A 86 10.60 8.57 -18.09
CA ARG A 86 11.73 7.65 -18.05
C ARG A 86 11.79 6.99 -19.42
N PRO A 87 12.87 7.15 -20.19
CA PRO A 87 12.99 6.41 -21.44
C PRO A 87 12.84 4.92 -21.14
N GLY A 88 12.04 4.22 -21.95
CA GLY A 88 11.74 2.78 -21.85
C GLY A 88 12.94 1.87 -22.14
N THR A 89 14.16 2.33 -21.88
CA THR A 89 15.39 1.59 -22.15
C THR A 89 15.59 0.54 -21.07
N ARG A 90 15.30 -0.72 -21.40
CA ARG A 90 15.70 -1.85 -20.56
C ARG A 90 17.20 -1.74 -20.28
N ARG A 91 17.58 -1.69 -19.01
CA ARG A 91 18.99 -1.57 -18.61
C ARG A 91 19.47 -2.93 -18.12
N VAL A 92 20.60 -3.39 -18.66
CA VAL A 92 21.30 -4.54 -18.09
C VAL A 92 21.85 -4.12 -16.75
N VAL A 93 21.54 -4.90 -15.71
CA VAL A 93 22.09 -4.70 -14.38
C VAL A 93 22.55 -6.02 -13.81
N THR A 94 23.57 -5.94 -12.97
CA THR A 94 24.15 -7.06 -12.27
C THR A 94 23.53 -7.19 -10.88
N ARG A 95 23.14 -8.39 -10.48
CA ARG A 95 22.52 -8.69 -9.18
C ARG A 95 22.89 -10.08 -8.70
N GLN A 96 22.73 -10.34 -7.42
CA GLN A 96 22.68 -11.71 -6.88
C GLN A 96 21.26 -12.23 -7.07
N ASP A 97 21.04 -13.09 -8.06
CA ASP A 97 19.80 -13.84 -8.24
C ASP A 97 20.13 -15.34 -8.30
N ASP A 98 19.24 -16.15 -7.76
CA ASP A 98 19.29 -17.63 -7.75
C ASP A 98 18.78 -18.25 -9.06
N THR A 99 18.22 -17.43 -9.94
CA THR A 99 17.47 -17.85 -11.12
C THR A 99 18.28 -17.66 -12.39
N GLY A 100 19.03 -18.70 -12.80
CA GLY A 100 19.38 -19.10 -14.18
C GLY A 100 19.77 -18.03 -15.22
N SER A 101 20.15 -16.83 -14.79
CA SER A 101 20.46 -15.69 -15.64
C SER A 101 21.94 -15.70 -16.03
N ASP A 102 22.33 -14.87 -16.99
CA ASP A 102 23.73 -14.76 -17.44
C ASP A 102 24.63 -14.37 -16.27
N LEU A 103 25.80 -14.99 -16.10
CA LEU A 103 26.63 -14.82 -14.90
C LEU A 103 27.58 -13.62 -15.09
N ASP A 104 27.52 -12.64 -14.20
CA ASP A 104 28.46 -11.53 -14.20
C ASP A 104 29.78 -11.98 -13.58
N LEU A 105 30.68 -12.48 -14.41
CA LEU A 105 31.98 -12.99 -13.97
C LEU A 105 32.79 -11.93 -13.24
N ASP A 106 32.80 -10.68 -13.71
CA ASP A 106 33.59 -9.60 -13.13
C ASP A 106 33.11 -9.26 -11.72
N ALA A 107 31.79 -9.06 -11.55
CA ALA A 107 31.20 -8.79 -10.25
C ALA A 107 31.29 -10.00 -9.31
N THR A 108 31.14 -11.21 -9.83
CA THR A 108 31.26 -12.47 -9.07
C THR A 108 32.67 -12.69 -8.55
N LEU A 109 33.69 -12.46 -9.39
CA LEU A 109 35.09 -12.57 -9.01
C LEU A 109 35.48 -11.47 -8.01
N ALA A 110 35.01 -10.24 -8.23
CA ALA A 110 35.21 -9.14 -7.30
C ALA A 110 34.57 -9.43 -5.92
N ALA A 111 33.35 -9.97 -5.90
CA ALA A 111 32.65 -10.33 -4.67
C ALA A 111 33.31 -11.49 -3.92
N ARG A 112 33.87 -12.49 -4.62
CA ARG A 112 34.63 -13.56 -3.99
C ARG A 112 35.94 -13.05 -3.37
N GLY A 113 36.61 -12.13 -4.04
CA GLY A 113 37.95 -11.67 -3.64
C GLY A 113 38.93 -12.85 -3.48
N ALA A 114 39.63 -12.88 -2.35
CA ALA A 114 40.61 -13.91 -2.02
C ALA A 114 40.02 -15.15 -1.30
N GLU A 115 38.69 -15.24 -1.17
CA GLU A 115 38.07 -16.36 -0.46
C GLU A 115 38.34 -17.71 -1.18
N PRO A 116 38.77 -18.75 -0.45
CA PRO A 116 39.15 -20.03 -1.03
C PRO A 116 37.96 -20.88 -1.52
N HIS A 117 36.73 -20.57 -1.09
CA HIS A 117 35.53 -21.36 -1.41
C HIS A 117 34.45 -20.48 -2.05
N TRP A 118 33.74 -21.03 -3.03
CA TRP A 118 32.58 -20.37 -3.62
C TRP A 118 31.35 -20.50 -2.72
N ARG A 119 30.64 -19.40 -2.51
CA ARG A 119 29.38 -19.32 -1.77
C ARG A 119 28.30 -18.75 -2.68
N ALA A 120 27.03 -19.07 -2.42
CA ALA A 120 25.91 -18.51 -3.18
C ALA A 120 25.91 -16.96 -3.14
N ALA A 121 26.33 -16.38 -2.02
CA ALA A 121 26.51 -14.94 -1.85
C ALA A 121 27.67 -14.32 -2.66
N HIS A 122 28.43 -15.09 -3.44
CA HIS A 122 29.43 -14.54 -4.38
C HIS A 122 28.88 -14.48 -5.80
N LEU A 123 27.80 -15.21 -6.11
CA LEU A 123 27.30 -15.34 -7.46
C LEU A 123 26.48 -14.10 -7.82
N HIS A 124 26.97 -13.37 -8.81
CA HIS A 124 26.26 -12.26 -9.44
C HIS A 124 25.89 -12.64 -10.87
N THR A 125 24.66 -12.35 -11.26
CA THR A 125 24.10 -12.54 -12.59
C THR A 125 23.69 -11.21 -13.22
N ARG A 126 23.89 -11.07 -14.53
CA ARG A 126 23.36 -9.99 -15.37
C ARG A 126 21.95 -10.34 -15.82
N GLY A 127 21.05 -9.38 -15.67
CA GLY A 127 19.68 -9.49 -16.16
C GLY A 127 19.21 -8.18 -16.77
N TRP A 128 18.31 -8.29 -17.75
CA TRP A 128 17.57 -7.13 -18.26
C TRP A 128 16.55 -6.69 -17.21
N ARG A 129 16.63 -5.45 -16.74
CA ARG A 129 15.56 -4.83 -15.97
C ARG A 129 14.73 -3.91 -16.85
N SER A 130 13.40 -3.97 -16.70
CA SER A 130 12.54 -2.91 -17.20
C SER A 130 12.81 -1.65 -16.38
N THR A 131 12.73 -0.47 -17.00
CA THR A 131 12.77 0.83 -16.30
C THR A 131 11.52 1.12 -15.47
N GLY A 132 10.61 0.14 -15.41
CA GLY A 132 9.41 0.17 -14.58
C GLY A 132 9.72 0.15 -13.09
N ARG A 133 8.69 0.47 -12.32
CA ARG A 133 8.67 0.48 -10.86
C ARG A 133 7.82 -0.68 -10.35
N ALA A 134 8.25 -1.32 -9.29
CA ALA A 134 7.42 -2.24 -8.51
C ALA A 134 7.17 -1.64 -7.13
N CYS A 135 5.90 -1.45 -6.78
CA CYS A 135 5.48 -0.90 -5.50
C CYS A 135 4.64 -1.93 -4.74
N VAL A 136 4.92 -2.13 -3.46
CA VAL A 136 4.05 -2.89 -2.55
C VAL A 136 3.49 -1.93 -1.51
N LEU A 137 2.17 -1.78 -1.47
CA LEU A 137 1.48 -1.11 -0.38
C LEU A 137 1.20 -2.13 0.73
N LEU A 138 1.77 -1.91 1.91
CA LEU A 138 1.44 -2.61 3.14
C LEU A 138 0.46 -1.75 3.94
N VAL A 139 -0.71 -2.29 4.24
CA VAL A 139 -1.75 -1.65 5.05
C VAL A 139 -1.82 -2.37 6.38
N ASP A 140 -1.50 -1.66 7.46
CA ASP A 140 -1.74 -2.12 8.82
C ASP A 140 -3.25 -2.13 9.10
N ALA A 141 -3.77 -3.31 9.41
CA ALA A 141 -5.16 -3.54 9.77
C ALA A 141 -5.27 -4.08 11.20
N SER A 142 -4.29 -3.76 12.06
CA SER A 142 -4.30 -4.12 13.48
C SER A 142 -5.43 -3.43 14.27
N GLY A 143 -5.71 -2.17 13.91
CA GLY A 143 -6.82 -1.41 14.46
C GLY A 143 -8.18 -2.00 14.11
N SER A 144 -9.20 -1.60 14.88
CA SER A 144 -10.57 -1.67 14.35
C SER A 144 -10.58 -0.78 13.13
N VAL A 145 -10.56 -1.39 11.94
CA VAL A 145 -10.63 -0.70 10.65
C VAL A 145 -11.98 0.03 10.59
N ALA A 146 -12.09 1.15 11.28
CA ALA A 146 -13.22 2.06 11.31
C ALA A 146 -13.04 3.07 10.17
N GLY A 147 -14.08 3.85 9.87
CA GLY A 147 -14.19 4.64 8.64
C GLY A 147 -12.93 5.41 8.24
N ASP A 148 -12.19 5.96 9.19
CA ASP A 148 -11.06 6.86 8.92
C ASP A 148 -9.79 6.14 8.46
N GLU A 149 -9.35 5.08 9.15
CA GLU A 149 -8.17 4.30 8.75
C GLU A 149 -8.37 3.63 7.39
N LEU A 150 -9.58 3.13 7.14
CA LEU A 150 -9.92 2.56 5.84
C LEU A 150 -9.94 3.62 4.75
N ALA A 151 -10.48 4.81 5.02
CA ALA A 151 -10.47 5.92 4.08
C ALA A 151 -9.04 6.30 3.69
N VAL A 152 -8.13 6.36 4.67
CA VAL A 152 -6.70 6.61 4.43
C VAL A 152 -6.10 5.51 3.56
N ALA A 153 -6.34 4.23 3.88
CA ALA A 153 -5.83 3.11 3.08
C ALA A 153 -6.36 3.11 1.63
N VAL A 154 -7.66 3.34 1.44
CA VAL A 154 -8.30 3.39 0.12
C VAL A 154 -7.78 4.57 -0.70
N LEU A 155 -7.69 5.77 -0.12
CA LEU A 155 -7.16 6.94 -0.83
C LEU A 155 -5.67 6.79 -1.13
N THR A 156 -4.88 6.20 -0.23
CA THR A 156 -3.46 5.90 -0.46
C THR A 156 -3.28 4.89 -1.60
N ALA A 157 -4.04 3.79 -1.59
CA ALA A 157 -4.03 2.80 -2.67
C ALA A 157 -4.45 3.42 -4.01
N SER A 158 -5.49 4.26 -4.00
CA SER A 158 -5.98 4.96 -5.20
C SER A 158 -4.96 5.98 -5.72
N ALA A 159 -4.28 6.71 -4.84
CA ALA A 159 -3.23 7.65 -5.20
C ALA A 159 -2.00 6.95 -5.79
N LEU A 160 -1.61 5.80 -5.22
CA LEU A 160 -0.56 4.96 -5.78
C LEU A 160 -0.90 4.46 -7.19
N ALA A 161 -2.08 3.88 -7.35
CA ALA A 161 -2.55 3.35 -8.62
C ALA A 161 -2.55 4.41 -9.73
N GLN A 162 -3.01 5.63 -9.42
CA GLN A 162 -3.01 6.75 -10.36
C GLN A 162 -1.60 7.25 -10.73
N ARG A 163 -0.59 6.96 -9.90
CA ARG A 163 0.81 7.30 -10.18
C ARG A 163 1.54 6.22 -10.98
N MET A 164 1.08 4.97 -10.96
CA MET A 164 1.70 3.87 -11.70
C MET A 164 1.54 4.06 -13.21
N ARG A 165 2.60 3.76 -13.96
CA ARG A 165 2.57 3.65 -15.42
C ARG A 165 2.01 2.29 -15.85
N PRO A 166 1.61 2.11 -17.12
CA PRO A 166 1.09 0.81 -17.61
C PRO A 166 2.03 -0.39 -17.39
N ASP A 167 3.35 -0.17 -17.34
CA ASP A 167 4.35 -1.21 -17.09
C ASP A 167 4.80 -1.30 -15.62
N ASP A 168 4.28 -0.43 -14.75
CA ASP A 168 4.61 -0.46 -13.32
C ASP A 168 3.77 -1.51 -12.61
N GLU A 169 4.40 -2.23 -11.69
CA GLU A 169 3.76 -3.29 -10.93
C GLU A 169 3.35 -2.75 -9.56
N LEU A 170 2.10 -3.02 -9.17
CA LEU A 170 1.61 -2.71 -7.83
C LEU A 170 1.26 -4.02 -7.12
N ALA A 171 1.47 -4.10 -5.82
CA ALA A 171 0.85 -5.12 -4.96
C ALA A 171 0.21 -4.40 -3.76
N VAL A 172 -0.85 -4.98 -3.22
CA VAL A 172 -1.46 -4.49 -1.99
C VAL A 172 -1.62 -5.66 -1.04
N VAL A 173 -1.08 -5.49 0.15
CA VAL A 173 -1.10 -6.48 1.23
C VAL A 173 -1.65 -5.78 2.47
N ALA A 174 -2.63 -6.40 3.11
CA ALA A 174 -3.04 -6.01 4.44
C ALA A 174 -2.47 -6.98 5.46
N PHE A 175 -2.05 -6.49 6.61
CA PHE A 175 -1.49 -7.32 7.67
C PHE A 175 -2.00 -6.90 9.05
N TRP A 176 -2.04 -7.88 9.95
CA TRP A 176 -2.32 -7.76 11.39
C TRP A 176 -1.53 -8.91 12.05
N SER A 177 -2.13 -9.83 12.82
CA SER A 177 -1.54 -11.16 13.12
C SER A 177 -1.42 -12.11 11.91
N HIS A 178 -2.02 -11.75 10.79
CA HIS A 178 -1.91 -12.50 9.53
C HIS A 178 -1.65 -11.51 8.39
N ALA A 179 -1.02 -11.97 7.30
CA ALA A 179 -0.87 -11.18 6.09
C ALA A 179 -1.72 -11.73 4.95
N VAL A 180 -2.49 -10.86 4.30
CA VAL A 180 -3.37 -11.20 3.17
C VAL A 180 -2.99 -10.35 1.97
N VAL A 181 -2.63 -11.01 0.87
CA VAL A 181 -2.33 -10.35 -0.40
C VAL A 181 -3.64 -10.03 -1.11
N LEU A 182 -4.09 -8.78 -1.01
CA LEU A 182 -5.31 -8.30 -1.65
C LEU A 182 -5.13 -8.18 -3.15
N ARG A 183 -3.97 -7.71 -3.60
CA ARG A 183 -3.59 -7.70 -5.02
C ARG A 183 -2.17 -8.20 -5.15
N PRO A 184 -1.95 -9.36 -5.80
CA PRO A 184 -0.62 -9.82 -6.13
C PRO A 184 0.11 -8.80 -6.99
N LEU A 185 1.44 -8.76 -6.86
CA LEU A 185 2.30 -7.90 -7.69
C LEU A 185 2.02 -8.15 -9.18
N SER A 186 1.52 -7.12 -9.86
CA SER A 186 1.11 -7.16 -11.25
C SER A 186 1.05 -5.77 -11.86
N ALA A 187 1.30 -5.67 -13.17
CA ALA A 187 1.09 -4.49 -14.00
C ALA A 187 -0.37 -4.33 -14.49
N ASP A 188 -1.30 -5.18 -14.04
CA ASP A 188 -2.71 -5.12 -14.43
C ASP A 188 -3.34 -3.76 -14.05
N PRO A 189 -3.90 -2.99 -15.01
CA PRO A 189 -4.50 -1.69 -14.73
C PRO A 189 -5.77 -1.75 -13.86
N ARG A 190 -6.32 -2.93 -13.58
CA ARG A 190 -7.51 -3.12 -12.73
C ARG A 190 -7.19 -2.91 -11.26
N THR A 191 -7.47 -1.70 -10.78
CA THR A 191 -7.34 -1.33 -9.35
C THR A 191 -8.64 -1.42 -8.55
N ASP A 192 -9.77 -1.63 -9.22
CA ASP A 192 -11.10 -1.84 -8.65
C ASP A 192 -11.12 -2.97 -7.61
N VAL A 193 -10.41 -4.06 -7.90
CA VAL A 193 -10.30 -5.24 -7.02
C VAL A 193 -9.63 -4.94 -5.68
N VAL A 194 -8.73 -3.94 -5.62
CA VAL A 194 -8.02 -3.57 -4.38
C VAL A 194 -8.99 -2.97 -3.38
N VAL A 195 -9.77 -1.99 -3.85
CA VAL A 195 -10.71 -1.23 -3.02
C VAL A 195 -11.79 -2.17 -2.47
N ASP A 196 -12.33 -3.06 -3.31
CA ASP A 196 -13.30 -4.08 -2.90
C ASP A 196 -12.78 -4.97 -1.76
N ARG A 197 -11.54 -5.47 -1.90
CA ARG A 197 -10.94 -6.35 -0.91
C ARG A 197 -10.57 -5.62 0.37
N LEU A 198 -10.14 -4.36 0.30
CA LEU A 198 -9.90 -3.51 1.47
C LEU A 198 -11.20 -3.30 2.26
N PHE A 199 -12.33 -3.09 1.58
CA PHE A 199 -13.63 -2.93 2.25
C PHE A 199 -14.07 -4.20 3.00
N ASP A 200 -13.71 -5.38 2.49
CA ASP A 200 -14.07 -6.66 3.07
C ASP A 200 -13.09 -7.13 4.18
N LEU A 201 -11.98 -6.42 4.38
CA LEU A 201 -11.03 -6.71 5.46
C LEU A 201 -11.67 -6.59 6.83
N ARG A 202 -11.25 -7.50 7.70
CA ARG A 202 -11.55 -7.48 9.13
C ARG A 202 -10.21 -7.37 9.83
N GLY A 203 -9.99 -6.25 10.50
CA GLY A 203 -8.80 -6.12 11.33
C GLY A 203 -8.77 -7.18 12.42
N GLY A 204 -7.56 -7.50 12.87
CA GLY A 204 -7.35 -8.29 14.08
C GLY A 204 -6.50 -7.45 15.01
N GLY A 205 -6.82 -7.39 16.30
CA GLY A 205 -6.27 -6.43 17.28
C GLY A 205 -4.77 -6.45 17.54
N THR A 206 -3.94 -7.02 16.66
CA THR A 206 -2.50 -7.17 16.81
C THR A 206 -1.77 -6.88 15.49
N THR A 207 -0.49 -6.53 15.61
CA THR A 207 0.35 -5.94 14.56
C THR A 207 1.62 -6.79 14.40
N ASP A 208 1.70 -7.56 13.31
CA ASP A 208 2.87 -8.33 12.93
C ASP A 208 3.62 -7.67 11.75
N LEU A 209 4.49 -6.72 12.08
CA LEU A 209 5.28 -5.97 11.11
C LEU A 209 6.31 -6.85 10.37
N ASP A 210 6.94 -7.81 11.06
CA ASP A 210 7.88 -8.75 10.44
C ASP A 210 7.19 -9.58 9.35
N LEU A 211 6.00 -10.12 9.65
CA LEU A 211 5.19 -10.87 8.68
C LEU A 211 4.78 -10.00 7.48
N GLY A 212 4.34 -8.76 7.73
CA GLY A 212 4.00 -7.80 6.68
C GLY A 212 5.20 -7.52 5.75
N LEU A 213 6.35 -7.19 6.31
CA LEU A 213 7.58 -6.88 5.57
C LEU A 213 8.10 -8.08 4.78
N ARG A 214 8.08 -9.29 5.36
CA ARG A 214 8.45 -10.53 4.65
C ARG A 214 7.51 -10.84 3.51
N THR A 215 6.21 -10.60 3.69
CA THR A 215 5.22 -10.78 2.63
C THR A 215 5.47 -9.80 1.49
N ALA A 216 5.80 -8.53 1.79
CA ALA A 216 6.20 -7.57 0.77
C ALA A 216 7.48 -7.99 0.03
N ALA A 217 8.50 -8.48 0.76
CA ALA A 217 9.72 -9.00 0.16
C ALA A 217 9.44 -10.16 -0.81
N ALA A 218 8.58 -11.10 -0.42
CA ALA A 218 8.16 -12.22 -1.27
C ALA A 218 7.41 -11.76 -2.53
N GLN A 219 6.58 -10.71 -2.43
CA GLN A 219 5.96 -10.10 -3.60
C GLN A 219 7.00 -9.51 -4.55
N LEU A 220 7.92 -8.69 -4.02
CA LEU A 220 8.96 -8.00 -4.80
C LEU A 220 10.01 -8.92 -5.42
N ALA A 221 10.27 -10.07 -4.80
CA ALA A 221 11.20 -11.08 -5.33
C ALA A 221 10.80 -11.56 -6.73
N ARG A 222 9.51 -11.49 -7.07
CA ARG A 222 8.97 -11.90 -8.38
C ARG A 222 9.15 -10.83 -9.47
N SER A 223 9.45 -9.59 -9.09
CA SER A 223 9.55 -8.46 -10.01
C SER A 223 10.96 -8.26 -10.55
N ARG A 224 11.02 -7.91 -11.84
CA ARG A 224 12.26 -7.50 -12.54
C ARG A 224 12.39 -5.98 -12.68
N ALA A 225 11.56 -5.20 -12.00
CA ALA A 225 11.58 -3.75 -12.04
C ALA A 225 12.93 -3.19 -11.54
N ALA A 226 13.40 -2.11 -12.19
CA ALA A 226 14.61 -1.41 -11.78
C ALA A 226 14.47 -0.76 -10.40
N THR A 227 13.32 -0.13 -10.15
CA THR A 227 12.98 0.51 -8.87
C THR A 227 11.99 -0.37 -8.12
N ARG A 228 12.29 -0.68 -6.86
CA ARG A 228 11.40 -1.45 -5.97
C ARG A 228 11.17 -0.67 -4.69
N ASP A 229 9.91 -0.46 -4.35
CA ASP A 229 9.53 0.28 -3.15
C ASP A 229 8.46 -0.47 -2.38
N VAL A 230 8.54 -0.39 -1.06
CA VAL A 230 7.50 -0.80 -0.12
C VAL A 230 7.01 0.46 0.55
N LEU A 231 5.70 0.68 0.52
CA LEU A 231 5.04 1.76 1.25
C LEU A 231 4.24 1.14 2.39
N LEU A 232 4.66 1.40 3.63
CA LEU A 232 4.00 0.93 4.84
C LEU A 232 3.09 2.00 5.40
N LEU A 233 1.81 1.69 5.56
CA LEU A 233 0.84 2.50 6.28
C LEU A 233 0.61 1.87 7.65
N SER A 234 1.19 2.43 8.71
CA SER A 234 1.16 1.88 10.08
C SER A 234 1.51 2.98 11.09
N ASP A 235 1.17 2.75 12.36
CA ASP A 235 1.74 3.51 13.48
C ASP A 235 3.16 3.03 13.86
N GLY A 236 3.65 1.93 13.28
CA GLY A 236 5.03 1.48 13.48
C GLY A 236 5.32 0.85 14.84
N VAL A 237 4.28 0.54 15.64
CA VAL A 237 4.43 -0.10 16.94
C VAL A 237 4.02 -1.58 16.83
N PRO A 238 4.98 -2.53 16.78
CA PRO A 238 4.65 -3.95 16.75
C PRO A 238 4.08 -4.41 18.10
N THR A 239 3.03 -5.23 18.07
CA THR A 239 2.42 -5.80 19.30
C THR A 239 2.62 -7.30 19.45
N GLU A 240 2.74 -8.05 18.34
CA GLU A 240 3.01 -9.51 18.35
C GLU A 240 4.21 -9.92 17.47
N SER A 241 4.92 -8.95 16.88
CA SER A 241 6.04 -9.20 15.98
C SER A 241 7.36 -9.42 16.73
N PRO A 242 8.26 -10.31 16.24
CA PRO A 242 9.70 -10.15 16.45
C PRO A 242 10.16 -8.75 16.01
N ASP A 243 11.35 -8.31 16.43
CA ASP A 243 11.94 -7.04 15.97
C ASP A 243 11.79 -6.91 14.42
N PRO A 244 11.12 -5.87 13.91
CA PRO A 244 10.88 -5.71 12.47
C PRO A 244 12.09 -5.11 11.72
N LEU A 245 13.11 -4.60 12.41
CA LEU A 245 14.29 -3.97 11.79
C LEU A 245 15.10 -4.94 10.91
N PRO A 246 15.36 -6.21 11.30
CA PRO A 246 15.99 -7.19 10.42
C PRO A 246 15.23 -7.42 9.10
N ALA A 247 13.89 -7.41 9.13
CA ALA A 247 13.07 -7.56 7.93
C ALA A 247 13.16 -6.32 7.03
N ALA A 248 13.17 -5.12 7.62
CA ALA A 248 13.41 -3.87 6.89
C ALA A 248 14.80 -3.87 6.22
N ALA A 249 15.85 -4.30 6.93
CA ALA A 249 17.20 -4.41 6.38
C ALA A 249 17.29 -5.46 5.26
N ALA A 250 16.50 -6.54 5.33
CA ALA A 250 16.41 -7.54 4.26
C ALA A 250 15.84 -6.96 2.96
N LEU A 251 14.87 -6.02 3.04
CA LEU A 251 14.35 -5.32 1.86
C LEU A 251 15.45 -4.52 1.14
N VAL A 252 16.29 -3.81 1.90
CA VAL A 252 17.42 -3.06 1.33
C VAL A 252 18.42 -3.98 0.64
N ARG A 253 18.77 -5.11 1.27
CA ARG A 253 19.64 -6.13 0.64
C ARG A 253 19.02 -6.71 -0.63
N ALA A 254 17.70 -6.84 -0.68
CA ALA A 254 16.98 -7.25 -1.89
C ALA A 254 16.90 -6.14 -2.97
N GLY A 255 17.38 -4.94 -2.69
CA GLY A 255 17.35 -3.79 -3.60
C GLY A 255 16.02 -3.06 -3.64
N ALA A 256 15.26 -3.10 -2.54
CA ALA A 256 14.03 -2.35 -2.33
C ALA A 256 14.20 -1.27 -1.26
N ARG A 257 13.37 -0.23 -1.30
CA ARG A 257 13.33 0.83 -0.27
C ARG A 257 12.02 0.74 0.51
N LEU A 258 12.07 0.93 1.82
CA LEU A 258 10.89 0.98 2.67
C LEU A 258 10.58 2.43 3.05
N HIS A 259 9.43 2.91 2.59
CA HIS A 259 8.84 4.18 2.97
C HIS A 259 7.72 3.94 3.98
N VAL A 260 7.58 4.83 4.95
CA VAL A 260 6.58 4.71 6.02
C VAL A 260 5.67 5.94 6.00
N LEU A 261 4.37 5.70 5.93
CA LEU A 261 3.30 6.67 6.16
C LEU A 261 2.79 6.45 7.58
N SER A 262 3.24 7.31 8.50
CA SER A 262 2.88 7.22 9.91
C SER A 262 1.45 7.67 10.12
N LEU A 263 0.64 6.84 10.78
CA LEU A 263 -0.74 7.16 11.14
C LEU A 263 -0.88 7.87 12.50
N SER A 264 0.02 7.62 13.45
CA SER A 264 -0.02 8.18 14.80
C SER A 264 1.04 9.25 15.07
N ALA A 265 0.71 10.25 15.89
CA ALA A 265 1.60 11.32 16.35
C ALA A 265 2.22 11.04 17.73
N GLU A 266 2.06 9.82 18.23
CA GLU A 266 2.68 9.44 19.50
C GLU A 266 4.21 9.33 19.34
N PRO A 267 5.00 9.77 20.34
CA PRO A 267 6.46 9.76 20.24
C PRO A 267 7.05 8.38 19.96
N GLU A 268 6.46 7.34 20.53
CA GLU A 268 6.89 5.95 20.32
C GLU A 268 6.62 5.48 18.87
N SER A 269 5.44 5.83 18.33
CA SER A 269 5.07 5.58 16.94
C SER A 269 6.00 6.30 15.97
N GLU A 270 6.31 7.58 16.22
CA GLU A 270 7.20 8.37 15.38
C GLU A 270 8.63 7.79 15.38
N ALA A 271 9.13 7.39 16.55
CA ALA A 271 10.43 6.76 16.69
C ALA A 271 10.50 5.41 15.95
N GLY A 272 9.47 4.56 16.11
CA GLY A 272 9.38 3.26 15.43
C GLY A 272 9.32 3.40 13.90
N CYS A 273 8.46 4.30 13.41
CA CYS A 273 8.35 4.61 11.98
C CYS A 273 9.67 5.16 11.40
N ALA A 274 10.34 6.06 12.11
CA ALA A 274 11.61 6.62 11.69
C ALA A 274 12.72 5.54 11.64
N ALA A 275 12.77 4.66 12.63
CA ALA A 275 13.74 3.55 12.68
C ALA A 275 13.53 2.56 11.52
N LEU A 276 12.27 2.22 11.20
CA LEU A 276 11.93 1.36 10.06
C LEU A 276 12.33 2.00 8.73
N ALA A 277 11.97 3.27 8.51
CA ALA A 277 12.31 3.99 7.28
C ALA A 277 13.83 4.13 7.10
N ALA A 278 14.55 4.45 8.19
CA ALA A 278 16.01 4.60 8.17
C ALA A 278 16.70 3.26 7.84
N THR A 279 16.30 2.18 8.52
CA THR A 279 16.82 0.83 8.28
C THR A 279 16.49 0.32 6.88
N GLY A 280 15.30 0.70 6.39
CA GLY A 280 14.80 0.36 5.07
C GLY A 280 15.26 1.28 3.93
N GLY A 281 16.12 2.26 4.20
CA GLY A 281 16.69 3.16 3.19
C GLY A 281 15.67 4.06 2.48
N GLY A 282 14.54 4.34 3.12
CA GLY A 282 13.47 5.17 2.57
C GLY A 282 13.20 6.42 3.40
N ARG A 283 11.93 6.84 3.42
CA ARG A 283 11.48 8.09 4.05
C ARG A 283 10.25 7.84 4.90
N VAL A 284 10.11 8.64 5.94
CA VAL A 284 8.89 8.71 6.75
C VAL A 284 8.13 10.00 6.40
N GLU A 285 6.81 9.90 6.31
CA GLU A 285 5.90 11.04 6.15
C GLU A 285 4.69 10.82 7.07
N ALA A 286 4.22 11.88 7.72
CA ALA A 286 3.03 11.81 8.56
C ALA A 286 1.77 11.84 7.68
N LEU A 287 0.84 10.91 7.91
CA LEU A 287 -0.44 10.84 7.23
C LEU A 287 -1.57 10.82 8.24
N ARG A 288 -2.05 12.01 8.61
CA ARG A 288 -3.10 12.20 9.63
C ARG A 288 -4.49 12.22 9.03
N ARG A 289 -4.62 12.68 7.78
CA ARG A 289 -5.89 12.79 7.07
C ARG A 289 -5.86 12.01 5.77
N ALA A 290 -6.97 11.39 5.44
CA ALA A 290 -7.10 10.61 4.22
C ALA A 290 -6.85 11.47 2.95
N THR A 291 -7.20 12.76 3.00
CA THR A 291 -7.01 13.74 1.92
C THR A 291 -5.55 14.06 1.62
N ASP A 292 -4.66 13.88 2.60
CA ASP A 292 -3.23 14.19 2.45
C ASP A 292 -2.46 13.05 1.79
N ALA A 293 -3.10 11.88 1.63
CA ALA A 293 -2.48 10.68 1.07
C ALA A 293 -1.80 10.90 -0.29
N PRO A 294 -2.40 11.61 -1.27
CA PRO A 294 -1.73 11.85 -2.56
C PRO A 294 -0.46 12.71 -2.43
N ALA A 295 -0.48 13.71 -1.54
CA ALA A 295 0.65 14.57 -1.29
C ALA A 295 1.77 13.78 -0.60
N ALA A 296 1.43 13.00 0.42
CA ALA A 296 2.37 12.15 1.15
C ALA A 296 3.02 11.11 0.23
N VAL A 297 2.23 10.40 -0.60
CA VAL A 297 2.73 9.44 -1.60
C VAL A 297 3.68 10.11 -2.59
N ARG A 298 3.40 11.36 -3.01
CA ARG A 298 4.29 12.10 -3.90
C ARG A 298 5.62 12.44 -3.22
N THR A 299 5.60 12.86 -1.96
CA THR A 299 6.81 13.21 -1.19
C THR A 299 7.73 12.02 -1.00
N VAL A 300 7.17 10.84 -0.69
CA VAL A 300 7.97 9.64 -0.42
C VAL A 300 8.46 8.97 -1.71
N LEU A 301 7.66 8.96 -2.78
CA LEU A 301 7.99 8.22 -4.00
C LEU A 301 8.74 9.01 -5.08
N GLY A 302 8.80 10.35 -4.99
CA GLY A 302 9.55 11.21 -5.94
C GLY A 302 9.24 10.95 -7.40
#